data_AF-A0A9W9I8Y4-F1
#
_entry.id   AF-A0A9W9I8Y4-F1
#
_cell.length_a   1.000
_cell.length_b   1.000
_cell.length_c   1.000
_cell.angle_alpha   90.00
_cell.angle_beta   90.00
_cell.angle_gamma   90.00
#
_symmetry.space_group_name_H-M   'P 1'
#
loop_
_entity.id
_entity.type
_entity.pdbx_description
1 polymer ?
#
loop_
_entity_poly.entity_id
_entity_poly.type
_entity_poly.pdbx_seq_one_letter_code
_entity_poly.pdbx_strand_id
1 'polypeptide(L)' 'MAGSLTVDLFADFRSIIRRNAVFLTTIFAGAFAFELTFDTVSNKVWDTWNAGRQWKDIKPRYLVQEEEEE' A
#
# COMPACT_ATOMS: atom_id res chain seq x y z
N MET A 1 -5.37 -35.31 -3.78
CA MET A 1 -5.87 -33.93 -3.93
C MET A 1 -4.76 -32.87 -4.00
N ALA A 2 -3.59 -33.07 -3.37
CA ALA A 2 -2.47 -32.10 -3.44
C ALA A 2 -1.81 -31.95 -4.84
N GLY A 3 -1.93 -32.96 -5.71
CA GLY A 3 -1.33 -32.92 -7.06
C GLY A 3 -2.12 -32.15 -8.13
N SER A 4 -3.38 -31.77 -7.86
CA SER A 4 -4.15 -30.91 -8.78
C SER A 4 -3.74 -29.46 -8.62
N LEU A 5 -3.75 -28.97 -7.37
CA LEU A 5 -3.50 -27.58 -7.01
C LEU A 5 -2.15 -27.06 -7.51
N THR A 6 -1.11 -27.90 -7.53
CA THR A 6 0.20 -27.51 -8.02
C THR A 6 0.21 -27.35 -9.54
N VAL A 7 -0.40 -28.29 -10.27
CA VAL A 7 -0.50 -28.25 -11.75
C VAL A 7 -1.41 -27.11 -12.22
N ASP A 8 -2.48 -26.85 -11.49
CA ASP A 8 -3.44 -25.78 -11.77
C ASP A 8 -2.77 -24.39 -11.64
N LEU A 9 -1.98 -24.18 -10.58
CA LEU A 9 -1.22 -22.93 -10.38
C LEU A 9 -0.22 -22.67 -11.52
N PHE A 10 0.48 -23.71 -11.99
CA PHE A 10 1.42 -23.59 -13.11
C PHE A 10 0.70 -23.29 -14.44
N ALA A 11 -0.51 -23.81 -14.64
CA ALA A 11 -1.32 -23.53 -15.81
C ALA A 11 -1.80 -22.07 -15.84
N ASP A 12 -2.22 -21.53 -14.69
CA ASP A 12 -2.68 -20.14 -14.55
C ASP A 12 -1.57 -19.13 -14.81
N PHE A 13 -0.38 -19.33 -14.22
CA PHE A 13 0.78 -18.46 -14.43
C PHE A 13 1.19 -18.42 -15.91
N ARG A 14 1.15 -19.58 -16.57
CA ARG A 14 1.44 -19.73 -18.00
C ARG A 14 0.37 -19.09 -18.89
N SER A 15 -0.86 -18.91 -18.43
CA SER A 15 -1.94 -18.22 -19.15
C SER A 15 -1.75 -16.70 -19.14
N ILE A 16 -1.35 -16.13 -18.00
CA ILE A 16 -1.16 -14.68 -17.82
C ILE A 16 0.09 -14.16 -18.55
N ILE A 17 1.20 -14.91 -18.50
CA ILE A 17 2.51 -14.41 -18.96
C ILE A 17 2.73 -14.59 -20.47
N ARG A 18 2.08 -15.57 -21.11
CA ARG A 18 2.33 -15.86 -22.54
C ARG A 18 1.74 -14.83 -23.51
N ARG A 19 0.78 -14.01 -23.07
CA ARG A 19 0.09 -13.04 -23.93
C ARG A 19 0.54 -11.63 -23.54
N ASN A 20 1.38 -10.99 -24.37
CA ASN A 20 1.96 -9.66 -24.10
C ASN A 20 0.93 -8.63 -23.62
N ALA A 21 -0.25 -8.58 -24.24
CA ALA A 21 -1.31 -7.65 -23.82
C ALA A 21 -1.84 -7.94 -22.40
N VAL A 22 -2.09 -9.21 -22.07
CA VAL A 22 -2.57 -9.63 -20.73
C VAL A 22 -1.49 -9.43 -19.68
N PHE A 23 -0.23 -9.68 -20.03
CA PHE A 23 0.91 -9.47 -19.15
C PHE A 23 1.04 -8.00 -18.75
N LEU A 24 1.03 -7.09 -19.72
CA LEU A 24 1.15 -5.64 -19.45
C LEU A 24 -0.05 -5.10 -18.67
N THR A 25 -1.29 -5.49 -19.01
CA THR A 25 -2.47 -5.05 -18.26
C THR A 25 -2.48 -5.58 -16.84
N THR A 26 -2.02 -6.80 -16.62
CA THR A 26 -1.89 -7.39 -15.27
C THR A 26 -0.86 -6.64 -14.44
N ILE A 27 0.28 -6.27 -15.04
CA ILE A 27 1.30 -5.46 -14.36
C ILE A 27 0.73 -4.10 -13.97
N PHE A 28 0.06 -3.40 -14.88
CA PHE A 28 -0.50 -2.07 -14.56
C PHE A 28 -1.61 -2.14 -13.53
N ALA A 29 -2.53 -3.10 -13.64
CA ALA A 29 -3.58 -3.30 -12.65
C ALA A 29 -2.99 -3.66 -11.28
N GLY A 30 -1.99 -4.55 -11.25
CA GLY A 30 -1.29 -4.94 -10.04
C GLY A 30 -0.52 -3.78 -9.41
N ALA A 31 0.20 -2.99 -10.20
CA ALA A 31 0.94 -1.82 -9.73
C ALA A 31 0.01 -0.77 -9.11
N PHE A 32 -1.12 -0.48 -9.75
CA PHE A 32 -2.11 0.47 -9.22
C PHE A 32 -2.74 -0.01 -7.91
N ALA A 33 -3.15 -1.28 -7.84
CA ALA A 33 -3.71 -1.84 -6.60
C ALA A 33 -2.66 -1.89 -5.47
N PHE A 34 -1.41 -2.21 -5.84
CA PHE A 34 -0.29 -2.23 -4.91
C PHE A 34 0.01 -0.84 -4.36
N GLU A 35 0.09 0.19 -5.21
CA GLU A 35 0.37 1.57 -4.82
C GLU A 35 -0.61 2.06 -3.74
N LEU A 36 -1.92 1.93 -3.96
CA LEU A 36 -2.95 2.35 -3.00
C LEU A 36 -2.80 1.66 -1.64
N THR A 37 -2.53 0.35 -1.67
CA THR A 37 -2.40 -0.45 -0.45
C THR A 37 -1.10 -0.12 0.27
N PHE A 38 0.00 -0.05 -0.49
CA PHE A 38 1.34 0.19 0.04
C PHE A 38 1.44 1.57 0.68
N ASP A 39 0.91 2.62 0.03
CA ASP A 39 0.91 3.98 0.59
C ASP A 39 0.13 4.02 1.91
N THR A 40 -1.09 3.49 1.93
CA THR A 40 -1.95 3.47 3.13
C THR A 40 -1.27 2.72 4.30
N VAL A 41 -0.73 1.54 4.03
CA VAL A 41 -0.10 0.71 5.06
C VAL A 41 1.20 1.35 5.55
N SER A 42 2.04 1.83 4.64
CA SER A 42 3.32 2.43 4.98
C SER A 42 3.14 3.70 5.79
N ASN A 43 2.19 4.57 5.42
CA ASN A 43 1.82 5.74 6.21
C ASN A 43 1.34 5.35 7.61
N LYS A 44 0.48 4.32 7.73
CA LYS A 44 0.03 3.84 9.04
C LYS A 44 1.17 3.31 9.91
N VAL A 45 2.10 2.56 9.33
CA VAL A 45 3.29 2.07 10.03
C VAL A 45 4.14 3.23 10.51
N TRP A 46 4.39 4.21 9.64
CA TRP A 46 5.15 5.42 9.97
C TRP A 46 4.48 6.21 11.10
N ASP A 47 3.18 6.42 11.00
CA ASP A 47 2.37 7.16 11.96
C ASP A 47 2.41 6.53 13.34
N THR A 48 2.32 5.20 13.39
CA THR A 48 2.34 4.43 14.64
C THR A 48 3.71 4.51 15.31
N TRP A 49 4.79 4.41 14.51
CA TRP A 49 6.15 4.47 15.06
C TRP A 49 6.53 5.88 15.51
N ASN A 50 6.06 6.91 14.81
CA ASN A 50 6.38 8.31 15.11
C ASN A 50 5.28 9.03 15.92
N ALA A 51 4.37 8.28 16.54
CA ALA A 51 3.28 8.84 17.33
C ALA A 51 3.81 9.81 18.41
N GLY A 52 3.19 10.98 18.49
CA GLY A 52 3.55 12.04 19.44
C GLY A 52 4.73 12.91 19.01
N ARG A 53 5.36 12.61 17.87
CA ARG A 53 6.46 13.42 17.29
C ARG A 53 6.08 14.10 15.99
N GLN A 54 4.98 13.70 15.37
CA GLN A 54 4.58 14.24 14.09
C GLN A 54 3.94 15.61 14.26
N TRP A 55 4.09 16.48 13.26
CA TRP A 55 3.48 17.81 13.28
C TRP A 55 1.97 17.74 13.57
N LYS A 56 1.25 16.80 12.96
CA LYS A 56 -0.18 16.58 13.24
C LYS A 56 -0.52 16.28 14.70
N ASP A 57 0.42 15.70 15.46
CA ASP A 57 0.24 15.36 16.87
C ASP A 57 0.58 16.56 17.79
N ILE A 58 1.56 17.39 17.39
CA ILE A 58 2.07 18.49 18.23
C ILE A 58 1.50 19.87 17.86
N LYS A 59 0.98 20.04 16.64
CA LYS A 59 0.42 21.30 16.12
C LYS A 59 -0.58 21.96 17.07
N PRO A 60 -1.54 21.25 17.69
CA PRO A 60 -2.52 21.88 18.57
C PRO A 60 -1.88 22.67 19.73
N ARG A 61 -0.69 22.27 20.19
CA ARG A 61 0.01 22.95 21.28
C ARG A 61 0.49 24.34 20.88
N TYR A 62 0.88 24.52 19.62
CA TYR A 62 1.42 25.79 19.13
C TYR A 62 0.33 26.79 18.77
N LEU A 63 -0.80 26.31 18.23
CA LEU A 63 -1.95 27.19 17.93
C LEU A 63 -2.54 27.80 19.20
N VAL A 64 -2.62 27.03 20.30
CA VAL A 64 -3.09 27.56 21.59
C VAL A 64 -2.14 28.61 22.15
N GLN A 65 -0.82 28.40 22.03
CA GLN A 65 0.17 29.40 22.47
C GLN A 65 0.05 30.70 21.66
N GLU A 66 -0.16 30.62 20.35
CA GLU A 66 -0.38 31.81 19.51
C GLU A 66 -1.65 32.57 19.92
N GLU A 67 -2.75 31.87 20.25
CA GLU A 67 -4.00 32.49 20.75
C GLU A 67 -3.86 33.10 22.15
N GLU A 68 -3.00 32.56 23.01
CA GLU A 68 -2.72 33.10 24.36
C GLU A 68 -1.76 34.31 24.33
N GLU A 69 -0.95 34.45 23.27
CA GLU A 69 -0.01 35.55 23.08
C GLU A 69 -0.62 36.79 22.38
N GLU A 70 -1.81 36.67 21.76
CA GLU A 70 -2.63 37.78 21.22
C GLU A 70 -3.53 38.45 22.28
#